data_AF-A0A0Q7U7P6-F1
#
_entry.id   AF-A0A0Q7U7P6-F1
#
_cell.length_a   1.000
_cell.length_b   1.000
_cell.length_c   1.000
_cell.angle_alpha   90.00
_cell.angle_beta   90.00
_cell.angle_gamma   90.00
#
_symmetry.space_group_name_H-M   'P 1'
#
loop_
_entity.id
_entity.type
_entity.pdbx_description
1 polymer ?
#
loop_
_entity_poly.entity_id
_entity_poly.type
_entity_poly.pdbx_seq_one_letter_code
_entity_poly.pdbx_strand_id
1 'polypeptide(L)'
;MSDHPDTRQATRWTALLESIGIHQITAREIRAETFFLGNRHKGRVVPGAELELRASDLPARRKALLRAVIRAAPTVSEAGQ
;
A
#
# COMPACT_ATOMS: atom_id res chain seq x y z
N MET A 1 29.95 15.00 7.24
CA MET A 1 29.51 14.19 8.37
C MET A 1 28.20 13.54 7.92
N SER A 2 28.25 12.30 7.46
CA SER A 2 27.12 11.65 6.78
C SER A 2 26.15 11.12 7.83
N ASP A 3 25.00 11.79 7.94
CA ASP A 3 23.86 11.40 8.77
C ASP A 3 23.22 10.16 8.13
N HIS A 4 23.80 8.97 8.39
CA HIS A 4 23.15 7.71 8.06
C HIS A 4 22.10 7.45 9.16
N PRO A 5 20.80 7.40 8.83
CA PRO A 5 19.80 7.04 9.82
C PRO A 5 20.09 5.62 10.28
N ASP A 6 20.36 5.47 11.57
CA ASP A 6 20.62 4.19 12.22
C ASP A 6 19.42 3.29 11.96
N THR A 7 19.62 2.21 11.20
CA THR A 7 18.56 1.31 10.76
C THR A 7 17.76 0.73 11.92
N ARG A 8 18.35 0.65 13.13
CA ARG A 8 17.67 0.22 14.35
C ARG A 8 16.67 1.26 14.87
N GLN A 9 16.96 2.55 14.68
CA GLN A 9 16.05 3.64 15.05
C GLN A 9 14.84 3.65 14.12
N ALA A 10 15.04 3.41 12.82
CA ALA A 10 13.94 3.24 11.87
C ALA A 10 13.04 2.04 12.23
N THR A 11 13.62 0.90 12.63
CA THR A 11 12.83 -0.27 13.07
C THR A 11 12.02 0.00 14.33
N ARG A 12 12.58 0.72 15.32
CA ARG A 12 11.87 1.09 16.56
C ARG A 12 10.72 2.06 16.29
N TRP A 13 10.93 3.04 15.41
CA TRP A 13 9.88 3.96 14.98
C TRP A 13 8.78 3.24 14.21
N THR A 14 9.10 2.32 13.31
CA THR A 14 8.11 1.53 12.59
C THR A 14 7.29 0.65 13.53
N ALA A 15 7.93 -0.01 14.50
CA ALA A 15 7.21 -0.81 15.50
C ALA A 15 6.31 0.06 16.40
N LEU A 16 6.76 1.27 16.77
CA LEU A 16 5.94 2.22 17.52
C LEU A 16 4.74 2.69 16.70
N LEU A 17 4.95 3.04 15.42
CA LEU A 17 3.89 3.44 14.49
C LEU A 17 2.88 2.31 14.29
N GLU A 18 3.33 1.06 14.13
CA GLU A 18 2.47 -0.12 14.08
C GLU A 18 1.67 -0.30 15.39
N SER A 19 2.28 -0.04 16.55
CA SER A 19 1.60 -0.13 17.85
C SER A 19 0.52 0.94 18.07
N ILE A 20 0.66 2.12 17.45
CA ILE A 20 -0.36 3.18 17.45
C ILE A 20 -1.28 3.14 16.23
N GLY A 21 -1.24 2.05 15.45
CA GLY A 21 -2.11 1.82 14.27
C GLY A 21 -1.68 2.55 13.00
N ILE A 22 -0.58 3.31 13.03
CA ILE A 22 0.03 3.96 11.86
C ILE A 22 0.88 2.93 11.13
N HIS A 23 0.25 2.19 10.23
CA HIS A 23 0.96 1.23 9.38
C HIS A 23 1.69 2.01 8.29
N GLN A 24 3.02 2.07 8.37
CA GLN A 24 3.85 2.64 7.32
C GLN A 24 3.79 1.74 6.09
N ILE A 25 2.92 2.10 5.14
CA ILE A 25 2.81 1.36 3.88
C ILE A 25 3.91 1.83 2.95
N THR A 26 4.85 0.94 2.66
CA THR A 26 5.99 1.26 1.83
C THR A 26 5.64 1.21 0.34
N ALA A 27 6.35 1.99 -0.49
CA ALA A 27 6.16 1.96 -1.94
C ALA A 27 6.41 0.56 -2.55
N ARG A 28 7.25 -0.26 -1.91
CA ARG A 28 7.50 -1.65 -2.31
C ARG A 28 6.26 -2.53 -2.10
N GLU A 29 5.60 -2.40 -0.96
CA GLU A 29 4.35 -3.12 -0.66
C GLU A 29 3.23 -2.71 -1.61
N ILE A 30 3.13 -1.42 -1.92
CA ILE A 30 2.17 -0.91 -2.91
C ILE A 30 2.41 -1.57 -4.27
N ARG A 31 3.66 -1.61 -4.78
CA ARG A 31 3.96 -2.25 -6.07
C ARG A 31 3.66 -3.75 -6.06
N ALA A 32 4.02 -4.44 -4.98
CA ALA A 32 3.76 -5.86 -4.84
C ALA A 32 2.25 -6.16 -4.84
N GLU A 33 1.46 -5.39 -4.08
CA GLU A 33 0.01 -5.56 -4.04
C GLU A 33 -0.65 -5.16 -5.37
N THR A 34 -0.19 -4.08 -6.02
CA THR A 34 -0.61 -3.69 -7.37
C THR A 34 -0.38 -4.81 -8.38
N PHE A 35 0.78 -5.46 -8.34
CA PHE A 35 1.09 -6.61 -9.20
C PHE A 35 0.17 -7.80 -8.90
N PHE A 36 -0.05 -8.10 -7.62
CA PHE A 36 -0.90 -9.21 -7.19
C PHE A 36 -2.37 -8.99 -7.60
N LEU A 37 -2.91 -7.80 -7.36
CA LEU A 37 -4.25 -7.40 -7.79
C LEU A 37 -4.36 -7.39 -9.31
N GLY A 38 -3.34 -6.93 -10.03
CA GLY A 38 -3.28 -6.98 -11.48
C GLY A 38 -3.38 -8.43 -11.99
N ASN A 39 -2.65 -9.36 -11.39
CA ASN A 39 -2.73 -10.77 -11.76
C ASN A 39 -4.11 -11.37 -11.42
N ARG A 40 -4.64 -11.10 -10.21
CA ARG A 40 -5.90 -11.65 -9.73
C ARG A 40 -7.13 -11.10 -10.47
N HIS A 41 -7.13 -9.81 -10.80
CA HIS A 41 -8.26 -9.09 -11.39
C HIS A 41 -8.07 -8.78 -12.88
N LYS A 42 -7.17 -9.50 -13.57
CA LYS A 42 -6.90 -9.38 -15.02
C LYS A 42 -6.54 -7.96 -15.46
N GLY A 43 -5.58 -7.35 -14.78
CA GLY A 43 -5.11 -5.98 -15.00
C GLY A 43 -5.98 -4.89 -14.37
N ARG A 44 -7.15 -5.24 -13.82
CA ARG A 44 -8.06 -4.26 -13.18
C ARG A 44 -7.72 -4.04 -11.72
N VAL A 45 -6.60 -3.34 -11.47
CA VAL A 45 -6.06 -3.09 -10.13
C VAL A 45 -7.02 -2.27 -9.27
N VAL A 46 -7.46 -1.08 -9.72
CA VAL A 46 -8.35 -0.21 -8.91
C VAL A 46 -9.73 -0.87 -8.66
N PRO A 47 -10.44 -1.38 -9.68
CA PRO A 47 -11.72 -2.07 -9.44
C PRO A 47 -11.56 -3.34 -8.57
N GLY A 48 -10.43 -4.06 -8.72
CA GLY A 48 -10.10 -5.21 -7.90
C GLY A 48 -9.83 -4.85 -6.44
N ALA A 49 -9.11 -3.74 -6.20
CA ALA A 49 -8.86 -3.23 -4.86
C ALA A 49 -10.14 -2.76 -4.17
N GLU A 50 -11.04 -2.11 -4.89
CA GLU A 50 -12.36 -1.70 -4.38
C GLU A 50 -13.24 -2.90 -4.04
N LEU A 51 -13.23 -3.93 -4.88
CA LEU A 51 -13.96 -5.17 -4.64
C LEU A 51 -13.42 -5.89 -3.40
N GLU A 52 -12.09 -5.97 -3.24
CA GLU A 52 -11.49 -6.53 -2.02
C GLU A 52 -11.82 -5.65 -0.80
N LEU A 53 -11.79 -4.32 -0.90
CA LEU A 53 -12.17 -3.40 0.19
C LEU A 53 -13.61 -3.56 0.69
N ARG A 54 -14.53 -3.97 -0.20
CA ARG A 54 -15.92 -4.25 0.15
C ARG A 54 -16.10 -5.57 0.90
N ALA A 55 -15.09 -6.42 0.97
CA ALA A 55 -15.14 -7.60 1.83
C ALA A 55 -15.13 -7.19 3.31
N SER A 56 -16.14 -7.62 4.06
CA SER A 56 -16.40 -7.14 5.42
C SER A 56 -15.31 -7.49 6.44
N ASP A 57 -14.51 -8.53 6.19
CA ASP A 57 -13.56 -9.09 7.17
C ASP A 57 -12.08 -8.85 6.82
N LEU A 58 -11.77 -7.65 6.32
CA LEU A 58 -10.38 -7.27 6.08
C LEU A 58 -9.73 -6.64 7.32
N PRO A 59 -8.52 -7.07 7.72
CA PRO A 59 -7.76 -6.40 8.76
C PRO A 59 -7.42 -4.96 8.36
N ALA A 60 -7.32 -4.06 9.35
CA ALA A 60 -7.12 -2.62 9.13
C ALA A 60 -5.90 -2.31 8.23
N ARG A 61 -4.80 -3.06 8.41
CA ARG A 61 -3.60 -2.99 7.57
C ARG A 61 -3.89 -3.26 6.10
N ARG A 62 -4.69 -4.29 5.80
CA ARG A 62 -5.05 -4.64 4.42
C ARG A 62 -5.97 -3.59 3.80
N LYS A 63 -6.90 -3.03 4.58
CA LYS A 63 -7.71 -1.87 4.13
C LYS A 63 -6.84 -0.64 3.81
N ALA A 64 -5.86 -0.34 4.66
CA ALA A 64 -4.92 0.75 4.41
C ALA A 64 -4.08 0.51 3.15
N LEU A 65 -3.62 -0.72 2.93
CA LEU A 65 -2.83 -1.11 1.75
C LEU A 65 -3.63 -0.96 0.46
N LEU A 66 -4.87 -1.46 0.43
CA LEU A 66 -5.74 -1.32 -0.73
C LEU A 66 -6.05 0.14 -1.04
N ARG A 67 -6.27 0.99 -0.01
CA ARG A 67 -6.43 2.45 -0.20
C ARG A 67 -5.16 3.11 -0.72
N ALA A 68 -3.99 2.70 -0.23
CA ALA A 68 -2.71 3.21 -0.71
C ALA A 68 -2.47 2.81 -2.17
N VAL A 69 -2.83 1.57 -2.56
CA VAL A 69 -2.80 1.11 -3.95
C VAL A 69 -3.74 1.93 -4.83
N ILE A 70 -4.98 2.18 -4.41
CA ILE A 70 -5.92 3.02 -5.16
C ILE A 70 -5.39 4.44 -5.32
N ARG A 71 -4.79 5.02 -4.28
CA ARG A 71 -4.18 6.37 -4.34
C ARG A 71 -2.95 6.43 -5.23
N ALA A 72 -2.14 5.37 -5.25
CA ALA A 72 -0.90 5.29 -6.02
C ALA A 72 -1.11 4.80 -7.46
N ALA A 73 -2.29 4.25 -7.76
CA ALA A 73 -2.64 3.87 -9.12
C ALA A 73 -2.66 5.14 -9.99
N PRO A 74 -1.98 5.15 -11.14
CA PRO A 74 -2.12 6.24 -12.08
C PRO A 74 -3.60 6.34 -12.44
N THR A 75 -4.19 7.51 -12.24
CA THR A 75 -5.49 7.79 -12.85
C THR A 75 -5.30 7.55 -14.33
N VAL A 76 -6.10 6.67 -14.92
CA VAL A 76 -6.09 6.39 -16.38
C VAL A 76 -6.45 7.66 -17.20
N SER A 77 -6.50 8.83 -16.57
CA SER A 77 -6.54 10.15 -17.19
C SER A 77 -5.17 10.65 -17.68
N GLU A 78 -4.04 10.01 -17.32
CA GLU A 78 -2.71 10.36 -17.88
C GLU A 78 -2.21 9.37 -18.94
N ALA A 79 -3.13 8.75 -19.69
CA ALA A 79 -2.83 7.89 -20.84
C ALA A 79 -3.50 8.43 -22.12
N GLY A 80 -3.50 9.75 -22.28
CA GLY A 80 -4.06 10.45 -23.44
C GLY A 80 -3.47 11.86 -23.57
N GLN A 81 -2.19 11.94 -23.92
CA GLN A 81 -1.61 13.07 -24.64
C GLN A 81 -0.92 12.52 -25.89
#